data_AF-A0A0Q4RN87-F1
#
_entry.id   AF-A0A0Q4RN87-F1
#
_cell.length_a   1.000
_cell.length_b   1.000
_cell.length_c   1.000
_cell.angle_alpha   90.00
_cell.angle_beta   90.00
_cell.angle_gamma   90.00
#
_symmetry.space_group_name_H-M   'P 1'
#
loop_
_entity.id
_entity.type
_entity.pdbx_description
1 polymer ?
#
loop_
_entity_poly.entity_id
_entity_poly.type
_entity_poly.pdbx_seq_one_letter_code
_entity_poly.pdbx_strand_id
1 'polypeptide(L)'
;MPTTVNIAQDDSKEIDLGNSTGMHIAAPGAQARVHVDYLPAGSKTYSSAIKASAGYGNPFNVSAGGTKDVLKTDLESEHVRVGARNANITVTY
;
A
#
# COMPACT_ATOMS: atom_id res chain seq x y z
N MET A 1 5.87 1.83 18.33
CA MET A 1 5.37 0.48 18.05
C MET A 1 4.81 0.52 16.64
N PRO A 2 5.08 -0.48 15.80
CA PRO A 2 4.50 -0.52 14.46
C PRO A 2 2.97 -0.61 14.55
N THR A 3 2.29 0.10 13.68
CA THR A 3 0.83 0.08 13.53
C THR A 3 0.46 -0.96 12.51
N THR A 4 -0.50 -1.83 12.83
CA THR A 4 -1.00 -2.86 11.91
C THR A 4 -2.46 -2.61 11.60
N VAL A 5 -2.79 -2.61 10.31
CA VAL A 5 -4.16 -2.48 9.81
C VAL A 5 -4.49 -3.65 8.89
N ASN A 6 -5.70 -4.19 9.05
CA ASN A 6 -6.25 -5.18 8.14
C ASN A 6 -7.16 -4.47 7.13
N ILE A 7 -6.91 -4.71 5.85
CA ILE A 7 -7.69 -4.15 4.76
C ILE A 7 -8.43 -5.32 4.09
N ALA A 8 -9.76 -5.26 4.13
CA ALA A 8 -10.60 -6.26 3.51
C ALA A 8 -10.45 -6.22 1.98
N GLN A 9 -10.78 -7.34 1.34
CA GLN A 9 -10.90 -7.42 -0.10
C GLN A 9 -11.85 -6.32 -0.61
N ASP A 10 -11.41 -5.64 -1.67
CA ASP A 10 -12.14 -4.57 -2.35
C ASP A 10 -12.39 -3.32 -1.47
N ASP A 11 -11.68 -3.21 -0.34
CA ASP A 11 -11.64 -2.03 0.52
C ASP A 11 -10.28 -1.31 0.44
N SER A 12 -10.23 -0.11 1.01
CA SER A 12 -9.02 0.68 1.17
C SER A 12 -8.96 1.39 2.52
N LYS A 13 -7.77 1.81 2.92
CA LYS A 13 -7.51 2.61 4.11
C LYS A 13 -6.49 3.70 3.80
N GLU A 14 -6.77 4.89 4.30
CA GLU A 14 -5.78 5.95 4.35
C GLU A 14 -4.80 5.67 5.49
N ILE A 15 -3.52 5.81 5.19
CA ILE A 15 -2.38 5.52 6.05
C ILE A 15 -1.47 6.74 6.00
N ASP A 16 -1.20 7.28 7.17
CA ASP A 16 -0.13 8.25 7.38
C ASP A 16 1.07 7.50 7.94
N LEU A 17 2.15 7.46 7.16
CA LEU A 17 3.37 6.74 7.54
C LEU A 17 4.12 7.42 8.68
N GLY A 18 3.96 8.73 8.89
CA GLY A 18 4.68 9.48 9.92
C GLY A 18 6.17 9.11 9.99
N ASN A 19 6.61 8.61 11.14
CA ASN A 19 8.02 8.21 11.38
C ASN A 19 8.41 6.82 10.84
N SER A 20 7.50 6.11 10.16
CA SER A 20 7.80 4.80 9.57
C SER A 20 8.78 4.89 8.41
N THR A 21 9.55 3.82 8.19
CA THR A 21 10.42 3.68 7.03
C THR A 21 9.69 3.16 5.79
N GLY A 22 8.42 2.77 5.92
CA GLY A 22 7.62 2.23 4.81
C GLY A 22 6.47 1.36 5.30
N MET A 23 6.01 0.45 4.45
CA MET A 23 4.95 -0.50 4.76
C MET A 23 5.42 -1.92 4.46
N HIS A 24 5.09 -2.83 5.36
CA HIS A 24 5.17 -4.26 5.11
C HIS A 24 3.76 -4.78 4.83
N ILE A 25 3.52 -5.28 3.61
CA ILE A 25 2.20 -5.73 3.17
C ILE A 25 2.20 -7.25 3.02
N ALA A 26 1.29 -7.94 3.70
CA ALA A 26 1.14 -9.39 3.66
C ALA A 26 -0.23 -9.79 3.10
N ALA A 27 -0.27 -10.87 2.31
CA ALA A 27 -1.51 -11.47 1.80
C ALA A 27 -1.65 -12.90 2.34
N PRO A 28 -2.20 -13.09 3.56
CA PRO A 28 -2.06 -14.34 4.30
C PRO A 28 -2.85 -15.51 3.72
N GLY A 29 -4.02 -15.26 3.11
CA GLY A 29 -4.94 -16.33 2.69
C GLY A 29 -4.94 -16.64 1.20
N ALA A 30 -4.76 -15.63 0.35
CA ALA A 30 -4.84 -15.74 -1.10
C ALA A 30 -4.04 -14.61 -1.76
N GLN A 31 -3.80 -14.71 -3.07
CA GLN A 31 -3.13 -13.64 -3.81
C GLN A 31 -3.97 -12.36 -3.78
N ALA A 32 -3.36 -11.25 -3.39
CA ALA A 32 -3.98 -9.93 -3.40
C ALA A 32 -3.35 -9.04 -4.48
N ARG A 33 -4.18 -8.26 -5.18
CA ARG A 33 -3.71 -7.16 -6.04
C ARG A 33 -3.82 -5.86 -5.27
N VAL A 34 -2.68 -5.29 -4.91
CA VAL A 34 -2.58 -4.14 -4.01
C VAL A 34 -2.34 -2.87 -4.82
N HIS A 35 -3.07 -1.81 -4.49
CA HIS A 35 -2.80 -0.47 -4.97
C HIS A 35 -2.36 0.44 -3.81
N VAL A 36 -1.42 1.33 -4.09
CA VAL A 36 -0.90 2.33 -3.15
C VAL A 36 -0.94 3.68 -3.84
N ASP A 37 -1.96 4.47 -3.49
CA ASP A 37 -2.27 5.72 -4.16
C ASP A 37 -2.14 6.89 -3.19
N TYR A 38 -2.15 8.12 -3.67
CA TYR A 38 -2.30 9.30 -2.83
C TYR A 38 -3.20 10.31 -3.52
N LEU A 39 -3.76 11.24 -2.76
CA LEU A 39 -4.49 12.38 -3.30
C LEU A 39 -3.56 13.59 -3.29
N PRO A 40 -3.01 14.03 -4.45
CA PRO A 40 -2.18 15.22 -4.49
C PRO A 40 -2.93 16.45 -3.95
N ALA A 41 -2.21 17.37 -3.30
CA ALA A 41 -2.81 18.59 -2.79
C ALA A 41 -3.50 19.38 -3.92
N GLY A 42 -4.78 19.71 -3.75
CA GLY A 42 -5.60 20.39 -4.76
C GLY A 42 -6.16 19.51 -5.87
N SER A 43 -5.87 18.19 -5.86
CA SER A 43 -6.48 17.22 -6.77
C SER A 43 -7.81 16.68 -6.24
N LYS A 44 -8.67 16.21 -7.15
CA LYS A 44 -9.87 15.42 -6.83
C LYS A 44 -9.72 13.94 -7.20
N THR A 45 -8.58 13.56 -7.77
CA THR A 45 -8.31 12.22 -8.27
C THR A 45 -7.06 11.66 -7.63
N TYR A 46 -7.13 10.39 -7.24
CA TYR A 46 -5.98 9.65 -6.74
C TYR A 46 -4.97 9.42 -7.85
N SER A 47 -3.70 9.54 -7.51
CA SER A 47 -2.55 9.23 -8.33
C SER A 47 -1.76 8.08 -7.70
N SER A 48 -0.95 7.38 -8.49
CA SER A 48 -0.04 6.38 -7.92
C SER A 48 0.91 7.02 -6.92
N ALA A 49 0.98 6.48 -5.70
CA ALA A 49 1.99 6.92 -4.74
C ALA A 49 3.34 6.25 -4.99
N ILE A 50 3.40 5.13 -5.71
CA ILE A 50 4.67 4.48 -6.08
C ILE A 50 5.36 5.29 -7.17
N LYS A 51 6.59 5.74 -6.90
CA LYS A 51 7.48 6.40 -7.86
C LYS A 51 7.88 5.44 -8.97
N ALA A 52 8.04 5.97 -10.19
CA ALA A 52 8.59 5.20 -11.31
C ALA A 52 10.00 4.64 -11.01
N SER A 53 10.79 5.34 -10.20
CA SER A 53 12.14 4.90 -9.79
C SER A 53 12.15 3.71 -8.82
N ALA A 54 11.01 3.32 -8.25
CA ALA A 54 10.92 2.19 -7.33
C ALA A 54 11.11 0.83 -8.03
N GLY A 55 10.96 0.78 -9.36
CA GLY A 55 11.18 -0.43 -10.15
C GLY A 55 10.04 -1.46 -10.07
N TYR A 56 8.91 -1.13 -9.44
CA TYR A 56 7.70 -1.94 -9.46
C TYR A 56 6.45 -1.09 -9.73
N GLY A 57 5.44 -1.71 -10.32
CA GLY A 57 4.21 -1.03 -10.72
C GLY A 57 3.25 -0.80 -9.56
N ASN A 58 2.30 0.11 -9.80
CA ASN A 58 1.09 0.27 -9.01
C ASN A 58 -0.12 0.10 -9.95
N PRO A 59 -1.01 -0.88 -9.74
CA PRO A 59 -0.99 -1.89 -8.67
C PRO A 59 0.07 -2.99 -8.87
N PHE A 60 0.40 -3.71 -7.80
CA PHE A 60 1.26 -4.90 -7.79
C PHE A 60 0.57 -6.10 -7.14
N ASN A 61 1.08 -7.31 -7.38
CA ASN A 61 0.55 -8.54 -6.79
C ASN A 61 1.37 -8.98 -5.59
N VAL A 62 0.69 -9.41 -4.53
CA VAL A 62 1.29 -10.13 -3.39
C VAL A 62 0.73 -11.55 -3.43
N SER A 63 1.61 -12.54 -3.56
CA SER A 63 1.22 -13.97 -3.63
C SER A 63 0.54 -14.44 -2.33
N ALA A 64 -0.23 -15.52 -2.41
CA ALA A 64 -0.80 -16.15 -1.22
C ALA A 64 0.30 -16.58 -0.23
N GLY A 65 0.17 -16.18 1.04
CA GLY A 65 1.19 -16.35 2.08
C GLY A 65 2.44 -15.48 1.89
N GLY A 66 2.45 -14.63 0.86
CA GLY A 66 3.57 -13.77 0.51
C GLY A 66 3.50 -12.40 1.15
N THR A 67 4.61 -11.67 1.02
CA THR A 67 4.78 -10.31 1.53
C THR A 67 5.44 -9.41 0.49
N LYS A 68 5.28 -8.09 0.67
CA LYS A 68 5.93 -7.05 -0.13
C LYS A 68 6.22 -5.86 0.75
N ASP A 69 7.49 -5.44 0.75
CA ASP A 69 7.90 -4.17 1.32
C ASP A 69 7.72 -3.03 0.31
N VAL A 70 7.15 -1.94 0.79
CA VAL A 70 7.02 -0.66 0.09
C VAL A 70 7.76 0.37 0.93
N LEU A 71 8.95 0.78 0.49
CA LEU A 71 9.77 1.72 1.25
C LEU A 71 9.19 3.13 1.14
N LYS A 72 9.30 3.94 2.20
CA LYS A 72 8.86 5.34 2.17
C LYS A 72 9.60 6.15 1.10
N THR A 73 10.84 5.80 0.81
CA THR A 73 11.63 6.40 -0.28
C THR A 73 11.05 6.15 -1.67
N ASP A 74 10.31 5.05 -1.83
CA ASP A 74 9.63 4.67 -3.08
C ASP A 74 8.33 5.47 -3.29
N LEU A 75 7.90 6.27 -2.30
CA LEU A 75 6.62 6.96 -2.32
C LEU A 75 6.73 8.44 -2.66
N GLU A 76 5.75 8.94 -3.43
CA GLU A 76 5.55 10.36 -3.73
C GLU A 76 4.94 11.13 -2.54
N SER A 77 4.33 10.44 -1.58
CA SER A 77 3.65 11.01 -0.43
C SER A 77 3.77 10.10 0.80
N GLU A 78 3.81 10.70 1.99
CA GLU A 78 3.76 9.98 3.26
C GLU A 78 2.32 9.61 3.66
N HIS A 79 1.35 10.39 3.17
CA HIS A 79 -0.07 10.11 3.29
C HIS A 79 -0.53 9.36 2.04
N VAL A 80 -0.83 8.08 2.21
CA VAL A 80 -1.22 7.18 1.12
C VAL A 80 -2.55 6.51 1.42
N ARG A 81 -3.22 6.04 0.38
CA ARG A 81 -4.34 5.13 0.45
C ARG A 81 -3.89 3.78 -0.08
N VAL A 82 -3.92 2.77 0.79
CA VAL A 82 -3.66 1.39 0.41
C VAL A 82 -4.99 0.67 0.24
N GLY A 83 -5.13 -0.10 -0.83
CA GLY A 83 -6.29 -0.97 -1.00
C GLY A 83 -5.93 -2.28 -1.67
N ALA A 84 -6.82 -3.25 -1.51
CA ALA A 84 -6.62 -4.61 -2.00
C ALA A 84 -7.79 -5.04 -2.88
N ARG A 85 -7.48 -5.81 -3.92
CA ARG A 85 -8.46 -6.60 -4.67
C ARG A 85 -8.13 -8.08 -4.57
N ASN A 86 -9.13 -8.92 -4.82
CA ASN A 86 -9.07 -10.38 -4.83
C ASN A 86 -8.88 -11.06 -3.46
N ALA A 87 -8.21 -10.42 -2.50
CA ALA A 87 -8.02 -10.97 -1.15
C ALA A 87 -7.77 -9.86 -0.11
N ASN A 88 -7.96 -10.21 1.16
CA ASN A 88 -7.59 -9.35 2.29
C ASN A 88 -6.06 -9.23 2.41
N ILE A 89 -5.60 -8.08 2.90
CA ILE A 89 -4.19 -7.85 3.24
C ILE A 89 -4.03 -7.33 4.66
N THR A 90 -2.84 -7.52 5.20
CA THR A 90 -2.38 -6.88 6.44
C THR A 90 -1.25 -5.92 6.09
N VAL A 91 -1.33 -4.67 6.55
CA VAL A 91 -0.31 -3.65 6.35
C VAL A 91 0.25 -3.26 7.71
N THR A 92 1.57 -3.25 7.84
CA THR A 92 2.27 -2.84 9.06
C THR A 92 3.24 -1.70 8.74
N TYR A 93 3.21 -0.60 9.51
CA TYR A 93 4.04 0.60 9.33
C TYR A 93 4.41 1.27 10.66
#